data_AF-A0A925NHZ4-F1
#
_entry.id   AF-A0A925NHZ4-F1
#
_cell.length_a   1.000
_cell.length_b   1.000
_cell.length_c   1.000
_cell.angle_alpha   90.00
_cell.angle_beta   90.00
_cell.angle_gamma   90.00
#
_symmetry.space_group_name_H-M   'P 1'
#
loop_
_entity.id
_entity.type
_entity.pdbx_description
1 polymer ?
#
loop_
_entity_poly.entity_id
_entity_poly.type
_entity_poly.pdbx_seq_one_letter_code
_entity_poly.pdbx_strand_id
1 'polypeptide(L)'
;MMNDGATGDDLKERILRNYKGKDTSEETRQWLSALDSNSLNVDDALTITPADANDYTPVAVFMDSLFDHLSRYASEFSANPSYQQIRVYCERPGGNFEFTDYSRFPTALKYIQGHVTMNDWALVVQAYEKKILVFVIPSELLIGFRPGDPSRKEYMLIIESGKTGNNVRTLLDRPISSLHVSHLARRIFGQLLRVVRGEASDAEEFAIAKTVSEYDLETDRSYDADESKWLLSEADFEEFRKRSTATPQGSQKAPPTPAAAFAGPAAKTLPPSLTNNNQAVAKFCMSVVGDIDNLTSNLEQIGMAAMKHDGMKDVNQAMKRSQALKKLRDHVIEFAGDWDQILNEGK
;
A
#
# COMPACT_ATOMS: atom_id res chain seq x y z
N MET A 1 -31.85 -47.65 -43.70
CA MET A 1 -32.14 -46.87 -42.47
C MET A 1 -30.88 -46.99 -41.62
N MET A 2 -29.88 -46.11 -41.79
CA MET A 2 -29.73 -44.77 -41.16
C MET A 2 -29.83 -44.88 -39.63
N ASN A 3 -28.87 -44.48 -38.78
CA ASN A 3 -27.56 -43.85 -38.96
C ASN A 3 -26.87 -43.93 -37.56
N ASP A 4 -26.18 -45.02 -37.25
CA ASP A 4 -25.41 -45.15 -35.98
C ASP A 4 -24.00 -44.63 -36.20
N GLY A 5 -23.82 -43.33 -36.00
CA GLY A 5 -22.56 -42.64 -36.25
C GLY A 5 -22.47 -41.29 -35.56
N ALA A 6 -23.02 -41.14 -34.36
CA ALA A 6 -22.80 -39.97 -33.51
C ALA A 6 -21.51 -40.13 -32.67
N THR A 7 -20.39 -40.14 -33.41
CA THR A 7 -19.12 -39.46 -33.13
C THR A 7 -18.78 -39.17 -31.66
N GLY A 8 -17.79 -39.90 -31.12
CA GLY A 8 -16.99 -39.43 -29.97
C GLY A 8 -16.30 -38.09 -30.23
N ASP A 9 -16.16 -37.70 -31.51
CA ASP A 9 -15.74 -36.37 -31.92
C ASP A 9 -16.80 -35.28 -31.60
N ASP A 10 -18.11 -35.57 -31.60
CA ASP A 10 -19.13 -34.58 -31.20
C ASP A 10 -19.08 -34.29 -29.69
N LEU A 11 -18.75 -35.30 -28.88
CA LEU A 11 -18.56 -35.12 -27.44
C LEU A 11 -17.28 -34.33 -27.16
N LYS A 12 -16.21 -34.63 -27.89
CA LYS A 12 -14.93 -33.91 -27.81
C LYS A 12 -15.08 -32.46 -28.30
N GLU A 13 -15.84 -32.22 -29.37
CA GLU A 13 -16.17 -30.87 -29.84
C GLU A 13 -17.12 -30.13 -28.90
N ARG A 14 -18.08 -30.79 -28.24
CA ARG A 14 -18.92 -30.17 -27.20
C ARG A 14 -18.11 -29.82 -25.96
N ILE A 15 -17.19 -30.67 -25.53
CA ILE A 15 -16.28 -30.39 -24.41
C ILE A 15 -15.33 -29.25 -24.79
N LEU A 16 -14.75 -29.27 -26.00
CA LEU A 16 -13.89 -28.19 -26.49
C LEU A 16 -14.66 -26.88 -26.77
N ARG A 17 -15.95 -26.93 -27.09
CA ARG A 17 -16.82 -25.73 -27.16
C ARG A 17 -17.11 -25.17 -25.77
N ASN A 18 -17.34 -26.02 -24.77
CA ASN A 18 -17.51 -25.57 -23.38
C ASN A 18 -16.20 -25.04 -22.76
N TYR A 19 -15.03 -25.46 -23.25
CA TYR A 19 -13.72 -24.91 -22.87
C TYR A 19 -13.29 -23.69 -23.70
N LYS A 20 -13.97 -23.38 -24.81
CA LYS A 20 -13.65 -22.21 -25.63
C LYS A 20 -14.48 -21.01 -25.19
N GLY A 21 -13.92 -20.29 -24.21
CA GLY A 21 -14.21 -18.88 -23.97
C GLY A 21 -13.84 -18.00 -25.18
N LYS A 22 -14.60 -18.15 -26.27
CA LYS A 22 -14.53 -17.23 -27.42
C LYS A 22 -14.89 -15.82 -26.99
N ASP A 23 -15.88 -15.68 -26.13
CA ASP A 23 -16.35 -14.37 -25.65
C ASP A 23 -15.33 -13.67 -24.73
N THR A 24 -14.58 -14.43 -23.93
CA THR A 24 -13.55 -13.85 -23.03
C THR A 24 -12.30 -13.38 -23.77
N SER A 25 -12.00 -13.91 -24.97
CA SER A 25 -10.84 -13.48 -25.76
C SER A 25 -11.12 -12.16 -26.49
N GLU A 26 -12.36 -11.95 -26.90
CA GLU A 26 -12.77 -10.70 -27.51
C GLU A 26 -12.85 -9.59 -26.47
N GLU A 27 -13.43 -9.88 -25.29
CA GLU A 27 -13.45 -8.95 -24.16
C GLU A 27 -12.03 -8.56 -23.71
N THR A 28 -11.12 -9.53 -23.64
CA THR A 28 -9.72 -9.25 -23.29
C THR A 28 -9.02 -8.41 -24.36
N ARG A 29 -9.26 -8.66 -25.65
CA ARG A 29 -8.73 -7.82 -26.74
C ARG A 29 -9.31 -6.41 -26.71
N GLN A 30 -10.60 -6.27 -26.46
CA GLN A 30 -11.26 -4.97 -26.29
C GLN A 30 -10.68 -4.21 -25.10
N TRP A 31 -10.50 -4.88 -23.96
CA TRP A 31 -9.83 -4.29 -22.80
C TRP A 31 -8.38 -3.89 -23.11
N LEU A 32 -7.59 -4.75 -23.75
CA LEU A 32 -6.21 -4.44 -24.15
C LEU A 32 -6.15 -3.24 -25.11
N SER A 33 -7.15 -3.05 -25.97
CA SER A 33 -7.25 -1.86 -26.82
C SER A 33 -7.68 -0.61 -26.05
N ALA A 34 -8.45 -0.75 -24.97
CA ALA A 34 -8.78 0.35 -24.06
C ALA A 34 -7.60 0.78 -23.16
N LEU A 35 -6.60 -0.10 -22.97
CA LEU A 35 -5.32 0.26 -22.32
C LEU A 35 -4.47 1.19 -23.19
N ASP A 36 -4.64 1.18 -24.53
CA ASP A 36 -3.91 2.06 -25.45
C ASP A 36 -4.43 3.50 -25.41
N SER A 37 -5.72 3.71 -25.08
CA SER A 37 -6.36 5.02 -25.13
C SER A 37 -6.10 5.91 -23.90
N ASN A 38 -5.16 5.55 -23.01
CA ASN A 38 -4.93 6.19 -21.70
C ASN A 38 -6.19 6.32 -20.83
N SER A 39 -7.28 5.66 -21.22
CA SER A 39 -8.58 5.71 -20.58
C SER A 39 -8.77 4.51 -19.66
N LEU A 40 -7.73 4.18 -18.88
CA LEU A 40 -7.91 3.40 -17.67
C LEU A 40 -8.61 4.31 -16.65
N ASN A 41 -9.88 4.62 -16.94
CA ASN A 41 -10.75 5.15 -15.93
C ASN A 41 -10.75 4.13 -14.79
N VAL A 42 -10.63 4.68 -13.61
CA VAL A 42 -10.67 4.03 -12.29
C VAL A 42 -11.95 3.18 -12.10
N ASP A 43 -12.87 3.22 -13.06
CA ASP A 43 -14.25 2.73 -13.04
C ASP A 43 -14.48 1.28 -13.45
N ASP A 44 -13.46 0.49 -13.83
CA ASP A 44 -13.57 -0.98 -13.71
C ASP A 44 -13.36 -1.33 -12.23
N ALA A 45 -14.24 -0.78 -11.40
CA ALA A 45 -14.31 -1.06 -9.98
C ALA A 45 -14.54 -2.56 -9.86
N LEU A 46 -13.59 -3.26 -9.24
CA LEU A 46 -13.82 -4.62 -8.75
C LEU A 46 -15.11 -4.55 -7.93
N THR A 47 -16.23 -4.94 -8.54
CA THR A 47 -17.52 -4.98 -7.88
C THR A 47 -17.48 -6.26 -7.08
N ILE A 48 -16.88 -6.16 -5.90
CA ILE A 48 -16.70 -7.27 -4.99
C ILE A 48 -18.06 -7.52 -4.36
N THR A 49 -18.86 -8.36 -5.02
CA THR A 49 -20.03 -8.96 -4.39
C THR A 49 -19.53 -9.82 -3.22
N PRO A 50 -20.13 -9.72 -2.02
CA PRO A 50 -19.69 -10.52 -0.88
C PRO A 50 -19.69 -12.00 -1.25
N ALA A 51 -18.55 -12.66 -1.04
CA ALA A 51 -18.39 -14.09 -1.30
C ALA A 51 -19.39 -14.88 -0.46
N ASP A 52 -20.04 -15.88 -1.06
CA ASP A 52 -20.85 -16.85 -0.31
C ASP A 52 -19.96 -17.59 0.69
N ALA A 53 -20.49 -17.84 1.89
CA ALA A 53 -19.74 -18.42 3.02
C ALA A 53 -19.14 -19.82 2.74
N ASN A 54 -19.50 -20.46 1.62
CA ASN A 54 -19.02 -21.78 1.20
C ASN A 54 -17.98 -21.75 0.06
N ASP A 55 -17.55 -20.59 -0.44
CA ASP A 55 -16.58 -20.46 -1.54
C ASP A 55 -15.13 -20.60 -1.05
N TYR A 56 -14.81 -21.71 -0.36
CA TYR A 56 -13.44 -22.00 0.03
C TYR A 56 -12.68 -22.66 -1.13
N THR A 57 -11.73 -21.93 -1.69
CA THR A 57 -10.78 -22.46 -2.65
C THR A 57 -9.41 -22.62 -1.99
N PRO A 58 -8.71 -23.77 -2.07
CA PRO A 58 -7.34 -23.89 -1.55
C PRO A 58 -6.38 -22.88 -2.17
N VAL A 59 -5.37 -22.43 -1.43
CA VAL A 59 -4.41 -21.40 -1.89
C VAL A 59 -3.72 -21.80 -3.20
N ALA A 60 -3.32 -23.07 -3.34
CA ALA A 60 -2.75 -23.59 -4.57
C ALA A 60 -3.71 -23.45 -5.78
N VAL A 61 -4.98 -23.82 -5.61
CA VAL A 61 -5.99 -23.72 -6.69
C VAL A 61 -6.28 -22.26 -7.05
N PHE A 62 -6.30 -21.37 -6.04
CA PHE A 62 -6.44 -19.94 -6.27
C PHE A 62 -5.26 -19.37 -7.07
N MET A 63 -4.04 -19.76 -6.70
CA MET A 63 -2.82 -19.36 -7.40
C MET A 63 -2.80 -19.89 -8.84
N ASP A 64 -3.15 -21.16 -9.05
CA ASP A 64 -3.22 -21.74 -10.39
C ASP A 64 -4.24 -20.99 -11.26
N SER A 65 -5.43 -20.70 -10.74
CA SER A 65 -6.45 -19.91 -11.45
C SER A 65 -5.98 -18.49 -11.77
N LEU A 66 -5.32 -17.81 -10.82
CA LEU A 66 -4.74 -16.49 -11.04
C LEU A 66 -3.71 -16.52 -12.18
N PHE A 67 -2.82 -17.50 -12.18
CA PHE A 67 -1.78 -17.64 -13.20
C PHE A 67 -2.33 -18.16 -14.54
N ASP A 68 -3.43 -18.91 -14.57
CA ASP A 68 -4.14 -19.24 -15.81
C ASP A 68 -4.58 -17.96 -16.52
N HIS A 69 -5.19 -17.02 -15.79
CA HIS A 69 -5.62 -15.73 -16.31
C HIS A 69 -4.43 -14.85 -16.72
N LEU A 70 -3.39 -14.75 -15.89
CA LEU A 70 -2.18 -13.97 -16.23
C LEU A 70 -1.44 -14.53 -17.44
N SER A 71 -1.30 -15.86 -17.55
CA SER A 71 -0.68 -16.52 -18.72
C SER A 71 -1.46 -16.21 -19.99
N ARG A 72 -2.79 -16.24 -19.90
CA ARG A 72 -3.66 -15.89 -21.02
C ARG A 72 -3.46 -14.43 -21.42
N TYR A 73 -3.52 -13.49 -20.47
CA TYR A 73 -3.30 -12.06 -20.75
C TYR A 73 -1.92 -11.78 -21.33
N ALA A 74 -0.87 -12.43 -20.82
CA ALA A 74 0.47 -12.36 -21.39
C ALA A 74 0.50 -12.83 -22.85
N SER A 75 -0.14 -13.96 -23.15
CA SER A 75 -0.18 -14.49 -24.52
C SER A 75 -0.94 -13.58 -25.48
N GLU A 76 -2.11 -13.07 -25.07
CA GLU A 76 -2.93 -12.18 -25.89
C GLU A 76 -2.26 -10.82 -26.10
N PHE A 77 -1.59 -10.30 -25.07
CA PHE A 77 -0.80 -9.08 -25.15
C PHE A 77 0.39 -9.23 -26.10
N SER A 78 1.13 -10.33 -26.00
CA SER A 78 2.28 -10.61 -26.88
C SER A 78 1.90 -10.81 -28.35
N ALA A 79 0.66 -11.23 -28.61
CA ALA A 79 0.12 -11.39 -29.96
C ALA A 79 -0.31 -10.05 -30.59
N ASN A 80 -0.44 -8.98 -29.80
CA ASN A 80 -0.90 -7.69 -30.28
C ASN A 80 0.25 -6.91 -30.95
N PRO A 81 0.14 -6.54 -32.25
CA PRO A 81 1.21 -5.83 -32.96
C PRO A 81 1.53 -4.45 -32.37
N SER A 82 0.60 -3.80 -31.69
CA SER A 82 0.82 -2.48 -31.05
C SER A 82 1.90 -2.53 -29.95
N TYR A 83 2.12 -3.70 -29.35
CA TYR A 83 2.99 -3.87 -28.18
C TYR A 83 4.24 -4.71 -28.46
N GLN A 84 4.68 -4.83 -29.71
CA GLN A 84 5.85 -5.65 -30.09
C GLN A 84 7.15 -5.32 -29.32
N GLN A 85 7.25 -4.10 -28.77
CA GLN A 85 8.39 -3.66 -27.99
C GLN A 85 8.38 -4.19 -26.54
N ILE A 86 7.20 -4.55 -26.01
CA ILE A 86 7.04 -5.03 -24.64
C ILE A 86 6.95 -6.55 -24.67
N ARG A 87 8.00 -7.22 -24.18
CA ARG A 87 8.00 -8.68 -24.06
C ARG A 87 7.45 -9.08 -22.71
N VAL A 88 6.42 -9.93 -22.73
CA VAL A 88 5.80 -10.46 -21.53
C VAL A 88 6.16 -11.94 -21.39
N TYR A 89 6.71 -12.32 -20.25
CA TYR A 89 6.98 -13.69 -19.86
C TYR A 89 6.19 -14.02 -18.60
N CYS A 90 5.53 -15.17 -18.56
CA CYS A 90 4.77 -15.61 -17.40
C CYS A 90 5.31 -16.97 -16.96
N GLU A 91 5.89 -17.01 -15.76
CA GLU A 91 6.29 -18.25 -15.11
C GLU A 91 5.24 -18.64 -14.08
N ARG A 92 4.64 -19.81 -14.30
CA ARG A 92 3.66 -20.37 -13.38
C ARG A 92 4.29 -20.67 -12.03
N PRO A 93 3.48 -20.64 -10.95
CA PRO A 93 3.94 -21.07 -9.65
C PRO A 93 4.53 -22.49 -9.72
N GLY A 94 5.82 -22.60 -9.38
CA GLY A 94 6.48 -23.88 -9.18
C GLY A 94 5.95 -24.58 -7.92
N GLY A 95 6.36 -25.84 -7.70
CA GLY A 95 5.96 -26.62 -6.53
C GLY A 95 6.27 -25.93 -5.18
N ASN A 96 5.91 -26.57 -4.08
CA ASN A 96 6.12 -25.99 -2.75
C ASN A 96 7.62 -25.78 -2.47
N PHE A 97 8.02 -24.52 -2.35
CA PHE A 97 9.35 -24.12 -1.92
C PHE A 97 9.39 -24.05 -0.39
N GLU A 98 10.55 -24.37 0.19
CA GLU A 98 10.80 -24.27 1.61
C GLU A 98 11.98 -23.33 1.84
N PHE A 99 11.75 -22.27 2.61
CA PHE A 99 12.76 -21.29 2.97
C PHE A 99 13.02 -21.35 4.48
N THR A 100 14.29 -21.53 4.85
CA THR A 100 14.72 -21.57 6.25
C THR A 100 15.53 -20.31 6.56
N ASP A 101 14.96 -19.42 7.35
CA ASP A 101 15.68 -18.30 7.94
C ASP A 101 15.31 -18.18 9.41
N TYR A 102 16.09 -18.88 10.24
CA TYR A 102 15.89 -18.94 11.69
C TYR A 102 16.10 -17.60 12.41
N SER A 103 16.65 -16.58 11.73
CA SER A 103 16.78 -15.24 12.29
C SER A 103 15.46 -14.47 12.25
N ARG A 104 14.61 -14.75 11.26
CA ARG A 104 13.33 -14.06 11.02
C ARG A 104 12.11 -14.93 11.34
N PHE A 105 12.23 -16.24 11.18
CA PHE A 105 11.12 -17.17 11.33
C PHE A 105 11.51 -18.35 12.23
N PRO A 106 10.69 -18.71 13.23
CA PRO A 106 10.99 -19.83 14.14
C PRO A 106 10.92 -21.20 13.45
N THR A 107 10.26 -21.27 12.28
CA THR A 107 10.03 -22.49 11.52
C THR A 107 10.30 -22.24 10.04
N ALA A 108 10.63 -23.32 9.31
CA ALA A 108 10.73 -23.28 7.86
C ALA A 108 9.42 -22.77 7.23
N LEU A 109 9.53 -21.78 6.36
CA LEU A 109 8.41 -21.21 5.63
C LEU A 109 8.18 -22.00 4.36
N LYS A 110 6.97 -22.54 4.20
CA LYS A 110 6.50 -23.12 2.94
C LYS A 110 5.77 -22.06 2.15
N TYR A 111 6.15 -21.90 0.89
CA TYR A 111 5.53 -20.93 0.00
C TYR A 111 5.51 -21.43 -1.44
N ILE A 112 4.58 -20.87 -2.21
CA ILE A 112 4.44 -21.07 -3.65
C ILE A 112 4.72 -19.73 -4.31
N GLN A 113 5.53 -19.72 -5.37
CA GLN A 113 5.91 -18.48 -6.06
C GLN A 113 5.81 -18.65 -7.56
N GLY A 114 5.11 -17.71 -8.21
CA GLY A 114 5.15 -17.50 -9.66
C GLY A 114 5.43 -16.03 -9.96
N HIS A 115 5.72 -15.70 -11.21
CA HIS A 115 5.96 -14.32 -11.61
C HIS A 115 5.59 -14.02 -13.06
N VAL A 116 5.34 -12.74 -13.34
CA VAL A 116 5.13 -12.20 -14.69
C VAL A 116 6.14 -11.10 -14.93
N THR A 117 6.99 -11.25 -15.93
CA THR A 117 8.04 -10.28 -16.29
C THR A 117 7.61 -9.51 -17.53
N MET A 118 7.72 -8.19 -17.48
CA MET A 118 7.47 -7.26 -18.58
C MET A 118 8.66 -6.29 -18.68
N ASN A 119 9.48 -6.46 -19.72
CA ASN A 119 10.71 -5.66 -19.91
C ASN A 119 11.58 -5.63 -18.63
N ASP A 120 11.72 -4.44 -18.02
CA ASP A 120 12.58 -4.17 -16.87
C ASP A 120 11.87 -4.40 -15.53
N TRP A 121 10.61 -4.83 -15.54
CA TRP A 121 9.79 -5.03 -14.35
C TRP A 121 9.24 -6.45 -14.28
N ALA A 122 9.01 -6.91 -13.06
CA ALA A 122 8.43 -8.21 -12.75
C ALA A 122 7.40 -8.08 -11.63
N LEU A 123 6.26 -8.72 -11.84
CA LEU A 123 5.24 -8.94 -10.83
C LEU A 123 5.48 -10.31 -10.21
N VAL A 124 5.80 -10.36 -8.92
CA VAL A 124 6.01 -11.60 -8.18
C VAL A 124 4.84 -11.86 -7.27
N VAL A 125 4.24 -13.06 -7.34
CA VAL A 125 3.15 -13.48 -6.47
C VAL A 125 3.66 -14.61 -5.59
N GLN A 126 3.70 -14.37 -4.28
CA GLN A 126 4.12 -15.33 -3.26
C GLN A 126 2.93 -15.70 -2.38
N ALA A 127 2.59 -16.98 -2.37
CA ALA A 127 1.53 -17.51 -1.52
C ALA A 127 2.09 -18.33 -0.37
N TYR A 128 1.61 -18.02 0.83
CA TYR A 128 1.85 -18.72 2.09
C TYR A 128 0.53 -19.33 2.56
N GLU A 129 0.58 -20.13 3.63
CA GLU A 129 -0.60 -20.86 4.15
C GLU A 129 -1.83 -19.97 4.41
N LYS A 130 -1.65 -18.71 4.83
CA LYS A 130 -2.76 -17.79 5.17
C LYS A 130 -2.69 -16.42 4.50
N LYS A 131 -1.72 -16.20 3.61
CA LYS A 131 -1.55 -14.89 2.97
C LYS A 131 -0.96 -15.04 1.58
N ILE A 132 -1.37 -14.17 0.66
CA ILE A 132 -0.77 -14.02 -0.65
C ILE A 132 -0.22 -12.60 -0.73
N LEU A 133 1.07 -12.50 -1.02
CA LEU A 133 1.80 -11.26 -1.20
C LEU A 133 2.08 -11.07 -2.68
N VAL A 134 1.88 -9.85 -3.17
CA VAL A 134 2.23 -9.48 -4.54
C VAL A 134 3.20 -8.32 -4.48
N PHE A 135 4.25 -8.40 -5.29
CA PHE A 135 5.30 -7.41 -5.37
C PHE A 135 5.48 -6.99 -6.82
N VAL A 136 5.78 -5.70 -7.03
CA VAL A 136 6.28 -5.20 -8.30
C VAL A 136 7.74 -4.82 -8.08
N ILE A 137 8.64 -5.48 -8.79
CA ILE A 137 10.09 -5.31 -8.61
C ILE A 137 10.78 -5.18 -9.98
N PRO A 138 11.96 -4.55 -10.05
CA PRO A 138 12.79 -4.63 -11.24
C PRO A 138 13.15 -6.08 -11.60
N SER A 139 13.13 -6.43 -12.89
CA SER A 139 13.37 -7.79 -13.37
C SER A 139 14.77 -8.30 -13.03
N GLU A 140 15.76 -7.40 -12.92
CA GLU A 140 17.13 -7.71 -12.48
C GLU A 140 17.18 -8.30 -11.06
N LEU A 141 16.23 -7.93 -10.20
CA LEU A 141 16.18 -8.36 -8.80
C LEU A 141 15.46 -9.69 -8.61
N LEU A 142 14.83 -10.22 -9.65
CA LEU A 142 14.05 -11.45 -9.60
C LEU A 142 14.89 -12.65 -9.15
N ILE A 143 16.15 -12.75 -9.62
CA ILE A 143 17.08 -13.85 -9.29
C ILE A 143 17.47 -13.85 -7.80
N GLY A 144 17.42 -12.69 -7.14
CA GLY A 144 17.75 -12.53 -5.72
C GLY A 144 16.55 -12.38 -4.80
N PHE A 145 15.33 -12.39 -5.34
CA PHE A 145 14.13 -12.07 -4.58
C PHE A 145 13.79 -13.18 -3.58
N ARG A 146 13.89 -12.86 -2.29
CA ARG A 146 13.67 -13.83 -1.20
C ARG A 146 12.33 -13.60 -0.51
N PRO A 147 11.64 -14.67 -0.07
CA PRO A 147 10.46 -14.53 0.77
C PRO A 147 10.81 -13.80 2.08
N GLY A 148 10.00 -12.81 2.46
CA GLY A 148 10.19 -12.07 3.72
C GLY A 148 11.34 -11.07 3.72
N ASP A 149 11.72 -10.53 2.56
CA ASP A 149 12.66 -9.40 2.47
C ASP A 149 12.02 -8.12 3.05
N PRO A 150 12.53 -7.56 4.17
CA PRO A 150 11.96 -6.37 4.79
C PRO A 150 12.23 -5.09 3.98
N SER A 151 13.14 -5.14 3.01
CA SER A 151 13.49 -3.97 2.19
C SER A 151 12.42 -3.64 1.13
N ARG A 152 11.44 -4.51 0.94
CA ARG A 152 10.41 -4.38 -0.09
C ARG A 152 9.02 -4.38 0.52
N LYS A 153 8.30 -3.28 0.34
CA LYS A 153 6.89 -3.18 0.67
C LYS A 153 6.09 -4.02 -0.33
N GLU A 154 5.16 -4.84 0.16
CA GLU A 154 4.19 -5.51 -0.70
C GLU A 154 3.32 -4.49 -1.46
N TYR A 155 3.12 -4.75 -2.74
CA TYR A 155 2.22 -3.98 -3.60
C TYR A 155 0.75 -4.30 -3.27
N MET A 156 0.46 -5.58 -2.99
CA MET A 156 -0.87 -6.05 -2.62
C MET A 156 -0.78 -7.21 -1.64
N LEU A 157 -1.67 -7.23 -0.64
CA LEU A 157 -1.78 -8.26 0.38
C LEU A 157 -3.21 -8.85 0.40
N ILE A 158 -3.31 -10.17 0.20
CA ILE A 158 -4.55 -10.92 0.38
C ILE A 158 -4.40 -11.79 1.62
N ILE A 159 -5.30 -11.64 2.58
CA ILE A 159 -5.27 -12.36 3.86
C ILE A 159 -6.40 -13.36 3.91
N GLU A 160 -6.10 -14.60 4.28
CA GLU A 160 -7.12 -15.60 4.59
C GLU A 160 -7.57 -15.42 6.05
N SER A 161 -8.79 -14.91 6.22
CA SER A 161 -9.44 -14.76 7.51
C SER A 161 -10.48 -15.86 7.67
N GLY A 162 -10.26 -16.78 8.61
CA GLY A 162 -11.21 -17.86 8.89
C GLY A 162 -11.36 -18.12 10.38
N LYS A 163 -12.62 -18.27 10.82
CA LYS A 163 -12.96 -18.91 12.09
C LYS A 163 -13.59 -20.26 11.75
N THR A 164 -13.01 -21.34 12.25
CA THR A 164 -13.55 -22.73 12.27
C THR A 164 -14.61 -23.03 11.20
N GLY A 165 -14.15 -23.37 9.98
CA GLY A 165 -14.98 -23.93 8.91
C GLY A 165 -15.15 -23.03 7.68
N ASN A 166 -15.16 -21.71 7.85
CA ASN A 166 -15.33 -20.75 6.75
C ASN A 166 -14.09 -19.88 6.63
N ASN A 167 -13.18 -20.24 5.73
CA ASN A 167 -12.01 -19.43 5.38
C ASN A 167 -12.39 -18.50 4.24
N VAL A 168 -12.44 -17.20 4.52
CA VAL A 168 -12.73 -16.16 3.53
C VAL A 168 -11.44 -15.41 3.26
N ARG A 169 -11.07 -15.25 1.98
CA ARG A 169 -9.95 -14.39 1.60
C ARG A 169 -10.42 -12.95 1.54
N THR A 170 -9.62 -12.05 2.09
CA THR A 170 -9.90 -10.61 2.11
C THR A 170 -8.75 -9.86 1.46
N LEU A 171 -9.08 -8.85 0.67
CA LEU A 171 -8.17 -7.88 0.10
C LEU A 171 -8.67 -6.50 0.51
N LEU A 172 -7.83 -5.73 1.22
CA LEU A 172 -8.23 -4.45 1.82
C LEU A 172 -9.53 -4.57 2.64
N ASP A 173 -9.61 -5.61 3.48
CA ASP A 173 -10.78 -5.97 4.29
C ASP A 173 -12.05 -6.32 3.50
N ARG A 174 -11.97 -6.50 2.17
CA ARG A 174 -13.09 -6.90 1.32
C ARG A 174 -12.99 -8.37 0.92
N PRO A 175 -14.04 -9.19 1.11
CA PRO A 175 -13.99 -10.61 0.81
C PRO A 175 -13.89 -10.87 -0.70
N ILE A 176 -12.89 -11.61 -1.16
CA ILE A 176 -12.74 -12.01 -2.56
C ILE A 176 -13.34 -13.40 -2.76
N SER A 177 -14.30 -13.51 -3.69
CA SER A 177 -14.77 -14.78 -4.24
C SER A 177 -13.85 -15.29 -5.34
N SER A 178 -13.80 -16.61 -5.52
CA SER A 178 -13.11 -17.29 -6.62
C SER A 178 -13.57 -16.78 -8.01
N LEU A 179 -14.82 -16.32 -8.12
CA LEU A 179 -15.38 -15.75 -9.36
C LEU A 179 -14.69 -14.45 -9.80
N HIS A 180 -14.11 -13.70 -8.86
CA HIS A 180 -13.48 -12.40 -9.13
C HIS A 180 -11.98 -12.50 -9.44
N VAL A 181 -11.40 -13.71 -9.49
CA VAL A 181 -9.96 -13.89 -9.74
C VAL A 181 -9.55 -13.38 -11.12
N SER A 182 -10.42 -13.52 -12.14
CA SER A 182 -10.18 -12.99 -13.49
C SER A 182 -10.05 -11.46 -13.50
N HIS A 183 -10.97 -10.76 -12.84
CA HIS A 183 -10.96 -9.30 -12.71
C HIS A 183 -9.75 -8.82 -11.92
N LEU A 184 -9.39 -9.54 -10.85
CA LEU A 184 -8.19 -9.26 -10.08
C LEU A 184 -6.93 -9.42 -10.94
N ALA A 185 -6.81 -10.53 -11.68
CA ALA A 185 -5.70 -10.78 -12.61
C ALA A 185 -5.58 -9.66 -13.66
N ARG A 186 -6.70 -9.26 -14.25
CA ARG A 186 -6.78 -8.18 -15.25
C ARG A 186 -6.27 -6.87 -14.68
N ARG A 187 -6.73 -6.51 -13.47
CA ARG A 187 -6.33 -5.26 -12.80
C ARG A 187 -4.86 -5.26 -12.44
N ILE A 188 -4.33 -6.35 -11.88
CA ILE A 188 -2.91 -6.46 -11.53
C ILE A 188 -2.03 -6.39 -12.80
N PHE A 189 -2.42 -7.09 -13.87
CA PHE A 189 -1.69 -7.04 -15.14
C PHE A 189 -1.70 -5.63 -15.75
N GLY A 190 -2.84 -4.95 -15.73
CA GLY A 190 -2.96 -3.55 -16.18
C GLY A 190 -2.09 -2.60 -15.36
N GLN A 191 -2.00 -2.78 -14.03
CA GLN A 191 -1.12 -1.97 -13.20
C GLN A 191 0.36 -2.23 -13.48
N LEU A 192 0.77 -3.48 -13.68
CA LEU A 192 2.14 -3.80 -14.10
C LEU A 192 2.49 -3.06 -15.41
N LEU A 193 1.56 -3.03 -16.38
CA LEU A 193 1.76 -2.31 -17.63
C LEU A 193 1.94 -0.80 -17.41
N ARG A 194 1.19 -0.19 -16.49
CA ARG A 194 1.36 1.23 -16.12
C ARG A 194 2.73 1.50 -15.50
N VAL A 195 3.21 0.62 -14.64
CA VAL A 195 4.56 0.71 -14.06
C VAL A 195 5.63 0.62 -15.16
N VAL A 196 5.47 -0.32 -16.10
CA VAL A 196 6.40 -0.47 -17.25
C VAL A 196 6.41 0.78 -18.15
N ARG A 197 5.26 1.45 -18.30
CA ARG A 197 5.14 2.72 -19.03
C ARG A 197 5.63 3.95 -18.24
N GLY A 198 5.94 3.79 -16.95
CA GLY A 198 6.31 4.90 -16.06
C GLY A 198 5.12 5.78 -15.64
N GLU A 199 3.88 5.30 -15.81
CA GLU A 199 2.65 6.00 -15.41
C GLU A 199 2.29 5.79 -13.93
N ALA A 200 2.82 4.74 -13.30
CA ALA A 200 2.59 4.38 -11.91
C ALA A 200 3.92 4.06 -11.21
N SER A 201 3.98 4.26 -9.90
CA SER A 201 5.16 3.92 -9.09
C SER A 201 5.11 2.46 -8.64
N ASP A 202 6.27 1.82 -8.54
CA ASP A 202 6.45 0.49 -7.97
C ASP A 202 6.14 0.41 -6.46
N ALA A 203 6.16 1.55 -5.77
CA ALA A 203 5.83 1.68 -4.35
C ALA A 203 4.37 2.10 -4.09
N GLU A 204 3.58 2.31 -5.14
CA GLU A 204 2.16 2.63 -5.01
C GLU A 204 1.42 1.46 -4.37
N GLU A 205 0.57 1.72 -3.38
CA GLU A 205 -0.23 0.66 -2.76
C GLU A 205 -1.41 0.33 -3.66
N PHE A 206 -1.69 -0.96 -3.86
CA PHE A 206 -2.81 -1.38 -4.67
C PHE A 206 -4.13 -0.84 -4.10
N ALA A 207 -4.71 0.15 -4.78
CA ALA A 207 -6.02 0.68 -4.45
C ALA A 207 -7.11 -0.03 -5.28
N ILE A 208 -8.11 -0.59 -4.60
CA ILE A 208 -9.39 -0.89 -5.22
C ILE A 208 -10.16 0.43 -5.27
N ALA A 209 -10.61 0.83 -6.47
CA ALA A 209 -11.49 1.99 -6.62
C ALA A 209 -12.61 1.84 -5.59
N LYS A 210 -12.74 2.81 -4.68
CA LYS A 210 -13.88 2.83 -3.77
C LYS A 210 -15.08 2.93 -4.70
N THR A 211 -15.91 1.89 -4.73
CA THR A 211 -17.26 2.02 -5.24
C THR A 211 -17.80 3.24 -4.52
N VAL A 212 -18.03 4.32 -5.28
CA VAL A 212 -18.75 5.47 -4.77
C VAL A 212 -20.10 4.89 -4.42
N SER A 213 -20.27 4.53 -3.15
CA SER A 213 -21.56 4.15 -2.63
C SER A 213 -22.46 5.34 -2.96
N GLU A 214 -23.62 5.05 -3.54
CA GLU A 214 -24.65 5.97 -4.04
C GLU A 214 -25.21 6.96 -2.98
N TYR A 215 -24.50 7.12 -1.86
CA TYR A 215 -24.79 7.99 -0.72
C TYR A 215 -23.79 9.16 -0.55
N ASP A 216 -22.70 9.23 -1.33
CA ASP A 216 -21.86 10.45 -1.39
C ASP A 216 -22.44 11.46 -2.40
N LEU A 217 -23.73 11.80 -2.22
CA LEU A 217 -24.21 13.11 -2.66
C LEU A 217 -23.46 14.13 -1.80
N GLU A 218 -22.39 14.69 -2.36
CA GLU A 218 -21.75 15.91 -1.88
C GLU A 218 -22.86 16.89 -1.51
N THR A 219 -23.07 17.03 -0.20
CA THR A 219 -23.83 18.16 0.31
C THR A 219 -22.95 19.35 0.02
N ASP A 220 -23.29 20.11 -1.02
CA ASP A 220 -22.72 21.40 -1.37
C ASP A 220 -22.61 22.26 -0.10
N ARG A 221 -21.44 22.22 0.54
CA ARG A 221 -21.09 23.09 1.66
C ARG A 221 -20.25 24.22 1.08
N SER A 222 -20.93 25.09 0.34
CA SER A 222 -20.40 26.40 -0.08
C SER A 222 -20.21 27.39 1.09
N TYR A 223 -19.97 26.90 2.31
CA TYR A 223 -19.75 27.71 3.51
C TYR A 223 -18.63 27.06 4.30
N ASP A 224 -17.38 27.40 3.98
CA ASP A 224 -16.25 27.45 4.93
C ASP A 224 -15.10 28.22 4.29
N ALA A 225 -15.31 29.54 4.14
CA ALA A 225 -14.29 30.47 3.69
C ALA A 225 -13.47 31.07 4.86
N ASP A 226 -13.46 30.46 6.04
CA ASP A 226 -12.90 31.11 7.25
C ASP A 226 -12.13 30.17 8.21
N GLU A 227 -11.61 29.02 7.73
CA GLU A 227 -10.79 28.12 8.56
C GLU A 227 -9.27 28.39 8.49
N SER A 228 -8.81 29.31 7.66
CA SER A 228 -7.39 29.71 7.61
C SER A 228 -6.91 30.55 8.81
N LYS A 229 -7.73 30.66 9.88
CA LYS A 229 -7.43 31.42 11.09
C LYS A 229 -6.79 30.60 12.23
N TRP A 230 -6.65 29.28 12.07
CA TRP A 230 -6.11 28.39 13.11
C TRP A 230 -4.70 27.83 12.85
N LEU A 231 -4.10 28.18 11.71
CA LEU A 231 -2.69 27.88 11.47
C LEU A 231 -1.85 28.99 12.13
N LEU A 232 -1.15 28.62 13.20
CA LEU A 232 -0.13 29.45 13.84
C LEU A 232 0.78 30.04 12.76
N SER A 233 0.94 31.36 12.78
CA SER A 233 1.77 32.05 11.81
C SER A 233 3.23 31.68 12.04
N GLU A 234 4.04 31.74 11.00
CA GLU A 234 5.48 31.47 11.08
C GLU A 234 6.18 32.40 12.10
N ALA A 235 5.58 33.56 12.42
CA ALA A 235 6.00 34.48 13.47
C ALA A 235 5.81 33.93 14.90
N ASP A 236 4.75 33.15 15.14
CA ASP A 236 4.49 32.54 16.45
C ASP A 236 5.52 31.44 16.78
N PHE A 237 6.07 30.79 15.74
CA PHE A 237 7.14 29.80 15.87
C PHE A 237 8.51 30.42 16.21
N GLU A 238 8.79 31.62 15.69
CA GLU A 238 10.00 32.36 16.03
C GLU A 238 10.02 32.85 17.48
N GLU A 239 8.84 33.13 18.05
CA GLU A 239 8.71 33.49 19.46
C GLU A 239 8.92 32.28 20.39
N PHE A 240 8.46 31.09 19.99
CA PHE A 240 8.69 29.86 20.75
C PHE A 240 10.18 29.46 20.78
N ARG A 241 10.89 29.64 19.66
CA ARG A 241 12.34 29.36 19.56
C ARG A 241 13.20 30.35 20.35
N LYS A 242 12.73 31.59 20.52
CA LYS A 242 13.37 32.58 21.40
C LYS A 242 13.18 32.27 22.89
N ARG A 243 12.06 31.62 23.26
CA ARG A 243 11.79 31.23 24.66
C ARG A 243 12.66 30.08 25.15
N SER A 244 13.01 29.12 24.29
CA SER A 244 13.81 27.94 24.66
C SER A 244 15.32 28.21 24.81
N THR A 245 15.81 29.43 24.50
CA THR A 245 17.22 29.82 24.73
C THR A 245 17.44 30.68 25.98
N ALA A 246 16.37 31.04 26.70
CA ALA A 246 16.46 31.86 27.91
C ALA A 246 16.62 30.99 29.18
N THR A 247 17.86 30.61 29.52
CA THR A 247 18.21 30.09 30.85
C THR A 247 18.29 31.26 31.86
N PRO A 248 17.80 31.12 33.11
CA PRO A 248 17.83 32.22 34.08
C PRO A 248 19.22 32.37 34.71
N GLN A 249 19.95 33.43 34.33
CA GLN A 249 21.17 33.85 35.03
C GLN A 249 20.87 34.93 36.06
N GLY A 250 21.08 34.57 37.33
CA GLY A 250 21.11 35.47 38.47
C GLY A 250 22.31 36.43 38.42
N SER A 251 22.10 37.58 39.05
CA SER A 251 22.85 38.83 38.98
C SER A 251 24.23 38.80 39.65
N GLN A 252 25.23 39.51 39.09
CA GLN A 252 26.05 40.52 39.82
C GLN A 252 27.02 41.34 38.93
N LYS A 253 26.68 42.63 38.80
CA LYS A 253 27.41 43.93 38.72
C LYS A 253 28.96 44.07 38.52
N ALA A 254 29.29 44.82 37.44
CA ALA A 254 30.27 45.95 37.24
C ALA A 254 31.82 45.73 37.19
N PRO A 255 32.66 46.65 36.63
CA PRO A 255 32.52 47.68 35.56
C PRO A 255 33.66 47.58 34.46
N PRO A 256 33.82 48.50 33.48
CA PRO A 256 34.46 48.23 32.18
C PRO A 256 35.93 48.68 32.05
N THR A 257 36.71 48.00 31.19
CA THR A 257 38.02 48.46 30.69
C THR A 257 38.31 47.81 29.32
N PRO A 258 39.03 48.46 28.39
CA PRO A 258 38.85 48.24 26.96
C PRO A 258 39.87 47.29 26.33
N ALA A 259 39.51 46.79 25.14
CA ALA A 259 40.35 46.28 24.07
C ALA A 259 41.23 45.05 24.36
N ALA A 260 40.81 43.89 23.84
CA ALA A 260 41.70 42.92 23.22
C ALA A 260 40.88 42.00 22.29
N ALA A 261 41.20 42.04 21.00
CA ALA A 261 40.72 41.08 20.02
C ALA A 261 41.28 39.69 20.37
N PHE A 262 40.48 38.88 21.06
CA PHE A 262 40.73 37.45 21.18
C PHE A 262 39.84 36.71 20.19
N ALA A 263 40.47 36.09 19.20
CA ALA A 263 39.84 35.09 18.36
C ALA A 263 39.33 33.97 19.27
N GLY A 264 37.99 33.89 19.41
CA GLY A 264 37.34 32.86 20.20
C GLY A 264 37.62 31.46 19.65
N PRO A 265 37.54 30.41 20.49
CA PRO A 265 37.75 29.04 20.07
C PRO A 265 36.75 28.69 18.98
N ALA A 266 37.25 28.19 17.85
CA ALA A 266 36.45 27.80 16.70
C ALA A 266 35.29 26.91 17.16
N ALA A 267 34.06 27.39 16.98
CA ALA A 267 32.85 26.61 17.24
C ALA A 267 32.98 25.27 16.49
N LYS A 268 32.96 24.16 17.23
CA LYS A 268 33.00 22.83 16.65
C LYS A 268 31.75 22.65 15.81
N THR A 269 31.89 22.84 14.50
CA THR A 269 30.81 22.58 13.54
C THR A 269 30.57 21.08 13.51
N LEU A 270 29.32 20.68 13.73
CA LEU A 270 28.91 19.28 13.64
C LEU A 270 29.24 18.75 12.23
N PRO A 271 29.62 17.47 12.11
CA PRO A 271 29.80 16.85 10.80
C PRO A 271 28.54 17.03 9.94
N PRO A 272 28.67 17.34 8.64
CA PRO A 272 27.52 17.60 7.76
C PRO A 272 26.56 16.41 7.68
N SER A 273 27.06 15.18 7.81
CA SER A 273 26.21 13.97 7.88
C SER A 273 25.30 13.96 9.10
N LEU A 274 25.79 14.42 10.26
CA LEU A 274 25.02 14.48 11.49
C LEU A 274 23.94 15.56 11.41
N THR A 275 24.26 16.71 10.81
CA THR A 275 23.30 17.80 10.55
C THR A 275 22.17 17.34 9.63
N ASN A 276 22.49 16.62 8.55
CA ASN A 276 21.49 16.08 7.63
C ASN A 276 20.60 15.03 8.31
N ASN A 277 21.19 14.14 9.12
CA ASN A 277 20.43 13.17 9.89
C ASN A 277 19.51 13.85 10.92
N ASN A 278 19.97 14.90 11.60
CA ASN A 278 19.14 15.64 12.53
C ASN A 278 17.92 16.26 11.83
N GLN A 279 18.12 16.88 10.67
CA GLN A 279 17.03 17.43 9.87
C GLN A 279 16.06 16.34 9.40
N ALA A 280 16.55 15.15 9.04
CA ALA A 280 15.70 14.03 8.64
C ALA A 280 14.84 13.52 9.80
N VAL A 281 15.43 13.36 10.99
CA VAL A 281 14.70 12.94 12.20
C VAL A 281 13.65 13.98 12.58
N ALA A 282 14.01 15.27 12.59
CA ALA A 282 13.06 16.34 12.89
C ALA A 282 11.88 16.36 11.90
N LYS A 283 12.14 16.23 10.59
CA LYS A 283 11.09 16.15 9.57
C LYS A 283 10.18 14.94 9.78
N PHE A 284 10.77 13.79 10.11
CA PHE A 284 10.01 12.57 10.36
C PHE A 284 9.10 12.70 11.60
N CYS A 285 9.63 13.19 12.72
CA CYS A 285 8.84 13.44 13.93
C CYS A 285 7.67 14.40 13.66
N MET A 286 7.90 15.46 12.88
CA MET A 286 6.84 16.40 12.51
C MET A 286 5.77 15.78 11.62
N SER A 287 6.16 14.92 10.66
CA SER A 287 5.21 14.16 9.85
C SER A 287 4.34 13.26 10.71
N VAL A 288 4.94 12.52 11.64
CA VAL A 288 4.22 11.63 12.57
C VAL A 288 3.25 12.41 13.45
N VAL A 289 3.64 13.59 13.96
CA VAL A 289 2.74 14.46 14.72
C VAL A 289 1.55 14.91 13.87
N GLY A 290 1.79 15.32 12.62
CA GLY A 290 0.72 15.69 11.68
C GLY A 290 -0.26 14.54 11.41
N ASP A 291 0.25 13.32 11.22
CA ASP A 291 -0.59 12.13 11.03
C ASP A 291 -1.42 11.81 12.28
N ILE A 292 -0.83 11.95 13.47
CA ILE A 292 -1.55 11.77 14.74
C ILE A 292 -2.64 12.83 14.92
N ASP A 293 -2.39 14.08 14.57
CA ASP A 293 -3.37 15.17 14.66
C ASP A 293 -4.54 14.93 13.69
N ASN A 294 -4.25 14.49 12.45
CA ASN A 294 -5.28 14.10 11.47
C ASN A 294 -6.15 12.94 11.97
N LEU A 295 -5.54 11.89 12.52
CA LEU A 295 -6.28 10.75 13.09
C LEU A 295 -7.10 11.15 14.31
N THR A 296 -6.58 12.05 15.14
CA THR A 296 -7.28 12.58 16.32
C THR A 296 -8.53 13.37 15.90
N SER A 297 -8.41 14.25 14.90
CA SER A 297 -9.52 14.99 14.32
C SER A 297 -10.59 14.06 13.74
N ASN A 298 -10.18 13.03 13.00
CA ASN A 298 -11.10 12.03 12.45
C ASN A 298 -11.86 11.27 13.57
N LEU A 299 -11.16 10.84 14.63
CA LEU A 299 -11.82 10.20 15.77
C LEU A 299 -12.82 11.12 16.49
N GLU A 300 -12.53 12.42 16.56
CA GLU A 300 -13.46 13.41 17.10
C GLU A 300 -14.70 13.56 16.21
N GLN A 301 -14.54 13.56 14.87
CA GLN A 301 -15.66 13.55 13.93
C GLN A 301 -16.52 12.27 14.04
N ILE A 302 -15.88 11.09 14.16
CA ILE A 302 -16.58 9.82 14.39
C ILE A 302 -17.34 9.87 15.72
N GLY A 303 -16.74 10.42 16.77
CA GLY A 303 -17.39 10.62 18.06
C GLY A 303 -18.63 11.50 17.95
N MET A 304 -18.54 12.63 17.25
CA MET A 304 -19.69 13.52 17.00
C MET A 304 -20.78 12.84 16.17
N ALA A 305 -20.42 12.05 15.16
CA ALA A 305 -21.37 11.31 14.34
C ALA A 305 -22.10 10.22 15.17
N ALA A 306 -21.37 9.45 15.96
CA ALA A 306 -21.94 8.42 16.83
C ALA A 306 -22.87 9.01 17.90
N MET A 307 -22.57 10.22 18.39
CA MET A 307 -23.42 10.93 19.34
C MET A 307 -24.80 11.29 18.77
N LYS A 308 -24.92 11.49 17.45
CA LYS A 308 -26.21 11.75 16.79
C LYS A 308 -27.13 10.52 16.69
N HIS A 309 -26.56 9.32 16.86
CA HIS A 309 -27.27 8.05 16.71
C HIS A 309 -27.39 7.27 18.04
N ASP A 310 -27.23 7.94 19.18
CA ASP A 310 -27.19 7.33 20.53
C ASP A 310 -26.16 6.19 20.68
N GLY A 311 -25.12 6.19 19.84
CA GLY A 311 -24.04 5.20 19.81
C GLY A 311 -23.00 5.40 20.91
N MET A 312 -23.41 5.47 22.18
CA MET A 312 -22.54 5.87 23.30
C MET A 312 -21.30 4.97 23.47
N LYS A 313 -21.39 3.70 23.06
CA LYS A 313 -20.25 2.77 23.06
C LYS A 313 -19.16 3.21 22.09
N ASP A 314 -19.54 3.65 20.89
CA ASP A 314 -18.62 4.07 19.85
C ASP A 314 -18.03 5.45 20.17
N VAL A 315 -18.83 6.34 20.78
CA VAL A 315 -18.35 7.59 21.36
C VAL A 315 -17.25 7.34 22.39
N ASN A 316 -17.49 6.45 23.37
CA ASN A 316 -16.51 6.11 24.40
C ASN A 316 -15.24 5.50 23.81
N GLN A 317 -15.37 4.65 22.78
CA GLN A 317 -14.23 4.05 22.10
C GLN A 317 -13.42 5.09 21.32
N ALA A 318 -14.08 5.99 20.59
CA ALA A 318 -13.45 7.08 19.85
C ALA A 318 -12.70 8.03 20.80
N MET A 319 -13.33 8.45 21.91
CA MET A 319 -12.67 9.28 22.92
C MET A 319 -11.44 8.60 23.55
N LYS A 320 -11.56 7.32 23.92
CA LYS A 320 -10.44 6.56 24.50
C LYS A 320 -9.26 6.47 23.54
N ARG A 321 -9.52 6.24 22.25
CA ARG A 321 -8.48 6.20 21.21
C ARG A 321 -7.87 7.58 20.97
N SER A 322 -8.68 8.64 20.91
CA SER A 322 -8.22 10.03 20.78
C SER A 322 -7.29 10.42 21.93
N GLN A 323 -7.63 10.07 23.17
CA GLN A 323 -6.74 10.30 24.32
C GLN A 323 -5.41 9.53 24.24
N ALA A 324 -5.43 8.30 23.74
CA ALA A 324 -4.20 7.53 23.55
C ALA A 324 -3.30 8.15 22.47
N LEU A 325 -3.89 8.64 21.37
CA LEU A 325 -3.17 9.35 20.31
C LEU A 325 -2.58 10.67 20.80
N LYS A 326 -3.33 11.46 21.60
CA LYS A 326 -2.80 12.68 22.21
C LYS A 326 -1.57 12.42 23.09
N LYS A 327 -1.59 11.35 23.90
CA LYS A 327 -0.41 10.93 24.68
C LYS A 327 0.77 10.51 23.80
N LEU A 328 0.50 9.78 22.71
CA LEU A 328 1.55 9.40 21.77
C LEU A 328 2.19 10.63 21.11
N ARG A 329 1.38 11.59 20.68
CA ARG A 329 1.84 12.88 20.14
C ARG A 329 2.77 13.58 21.12
N ASP A 330 2.36 13.69 22.39
CA ASP A 330 3.17 14.35 23.42
C ASP A 330 4.52 13.66 23.60
N HIS A 331 4.56 12.32 23.62
CA HIS A 331 5.83 11.57 23.69
C HIS A 331 6.72 11.76 22.44
N VAL A 332 6.13 11.89 21.24
CA VAL A 332 6.90 12.15 20.01
C VAL A 332 7.51 13.55 20.04
N ILE A 333 6.78 14.54 20.56
CA ILE A 333 7.26 15.91 20.73
C ILE A 333 8.38 15.95 21.78
N GLU A 334 8.20 15.28 22.92
CA GLU A 334 9.22 15.16 23.97
C GLU A 334 10.50 14.50 23.42
N PHE A 335 10.37 13.37 22.72
CA PHE A 335 11.49 12.71 22.05
C PHE A 335 12.22 13.62 21.06
N ALA A 336 11.47 14.37 20.24
CA ALA A 336 12.08 15.31 19.28
C ALA A 336 12.83 16.44 19.99
N GLY A 337 12.32 16.91 21.14
CA GLY A 337 12.99 17.87 22.01
C GLY A 337 14.28 17.33 22.60
N ASP A 338 14.23 16.15 23.22
CA ASP A 338 15.40 15.47 23.80
C ASP A 338 16.48 15.20 22.74
N TRP A 339 16.05 14.78 21.55
CA TRP A 339 16.95 14.53 20.41
C TRP A 339 17.69 15.81 19.97
N ASP A 340 16.98 16.93 19.81
CA ASP A 340 17.61 18.20 19.44
C ASP A 340 18.50 18.75 20.56
N GLN A 341 18.11 18.56 21.82
CA GLN A 341 18.90 18.94 22.99
C GLN A 341 20.23 18.18 23.02
N ILE A 342 20.22 16.85 22.91
CA ILE A 342 21.44 16.00 22.92
C ILE A 342 22.41 16.43 21.82
N LEU A 343 21.91 16.77 20.63
CA LEU A 343 22.74 17.16 19.50
C LEU A 343 23.30 18.59 19.62
N ASN A 344 22.63 19.48 20.34
CA ASN A 344 23.05 20.86 20.53
C ASN A 344 23.87 21.09 21.80
N GLU A 345 23.71 20.28 22.84
CA GLU A 345 24.53 20.33 24.07
C GLU A 345 25.97 19.84 23.88
N GLY A 346 26.27 19.17 22.76
CA GLY A 346 27.63 18.77 22.38
C GLY A 346 28.49 19.89 21.76
N LYS A 347 27.98 21.13 21.68
CA LYS A 347 28.69 22.32 21.20
C LYS A 347 29.23 23.14 22.36
#